data_AF-A0A1F1ICR6-F1
#
_entry.id   AF-A0A1F1ICR6-F1
#
_cell.length_a   1.000
_cell.length_b   1.000
_cell.length_c   1.000
_cell.angle_alpha   90.00
_cell.angle_beta   90.00
_cell.angle_gamma   90.00
#
_symmetry.space_group_name_H-M   'P 1'
#
loop_
_entity.id
_entity.type
_entity.pdbx_description
1 polymer ?
#
loop_
_entity_poly.entity_id
_entity_poly.type
_entity_poly.pdbx_seq_one_letter_code
_entity_poly.pdbx_strand_id
1 'polypeptide(L)'
;MNSLAVALQVRRLVQDDAALRMLRMDSLPLVAGVLETHLSAPNATMPTHQLHDLLDAELDPLRTHLDLSDRTAKGFCEDWRQAGLLERRLHGESREEVYALTPAARQGLRLIEQLLEPRASVTESRFVALLTALHRLAVETDPDVDRRVAALQAERDRLDERIRRLSSGEDDLLDERRARERLEDLLGQAADLPTDFARVRARFSQLNQELRRRILTDEGLPKEVLENVFRGVDVIESSDEGQTFAAFSRLVRDPAMAESFEADVRAVLGRDLFTDLPASVRSTLRTLPRTLDDGARSVQDSLTEFARGLRGYVLSQEYQRDRRLHTALQEALAAAAEAAPATRPFHRTGLDMELTGMSPRSLGTLTLHDPREFDVGAALEEAEVETVDVEALRLLARETEIDFAELRENVNGVLADHSPVSVADVLSLHPATQGVASVVGLLSLAARHGVIDDDATDLLRWPVETENSETPGSGLPHRSARVVRHLFTERLP
;
A
#
# COMPACT_ATOMS: atom_id res chain seq x y z
N MET A 1 2.26 27.89 20.75
CA MET A 1 0.89 27.85 21.34
C MET A 1 0.92 26.90 22.54
N ASN A 2 0.25 27.24 23.65
CA ASN A 2 0.20 26.40 24.86
C ASN A 2 -0.72 25.19 24.64
N SER A 3 -0.20 23.96 24.76
CA SER A 3 -0.94 22.71 24.52
C SER A 3 -2.16 22.56 25.44
N LEU A 4 -2.09 23.05 26.69
CA LEU A 4 -3.21 23.00 27.63
C LEU A 4 -4.39 23.87 27.17
N ALA A 5 -4.11 25.06 26.63
CA ALA A 5 -5.14 25.98 26.15
C ALA A 5 -5.88 25.38 24.94
N VAL A 6 -5.13 24.79 24.00
CA VAL A 6 -5.71 24.09 22.85
C VAL A 6 -6.54 22.89 23.30
N ALA A 7 -6.04 22.07 24.24
CA ALA A 7 -6.78 20.91 24.74
C ALA A 7 -8.11 21.30 25.42
N LEU A 8 -8.13 22.38 26.21
CA LEU A 8 -9.36 22.89 26.84
C LEU A 8 -10.34 23.47 25.81
N GLN A 9 -9.84 24.11 24.76
CA GLN A 9 -10.67 24.63 23.67
C GLN A 9 -11.30 23.49 22.85
N VAL A 10 -10.52 22.45 22.52
CA VAL A 10 -11.03 21.26 21.84
C VAL A 10 -12.04 20.51 22.71
N ARG A 11 -11.82 20.42 24.03
CA ARG A 11 -12.79 19.81 24.95
C ARG A 11 -14.15 20.53 24.93
N ARG A 12 -14.16 21.86 24.87
CA ARG A 12 -15.41 22.63 24.72
C ARG A 12 -16.06 22.40 23.36
N LEU A 13 -15.26 22.41 22.29
CA LEU A 13 -15.75 22.11 20.95
C LEU A 13 -16.43 20.74 20.88
N VAL A 14 -15.84 19.70 21.48
CA VAL A 14 -16.44 18.35 21.54
C VAL A 14 -17.76 18.32 22.34
N GLN A 15 -17.96 19.23 23.29
CA GLN A 15 -19.19 19.31 24.07
C GLN A 15 -20.29 20.09 23.35
N ASP A 16 -19.93 21.18 22.67
CA ASP A 16 -20.88 22.15 22.14
C ASP A 16 -21.26 21.87 20.67
N ASP A 17 -20.31 21.37 19.87
CA ASP A 17 -20.49 21.15 18.45
C ASP A 17 -21.38 19.93 18.14
N ALA A 18 -22.46 20.16 17.40
CA ALA A 18 -23.45 19.13 17.08
C ALA A 18 -22.91 18.09 16.08
N ALA A 19 -21.95 18.44 15.20
CA ALA A 19 -21.34 17.49 14.27
C ALA A 19 -20.44 16.49 15.03
N LEU A 20 -19.63 16.97 15.96
CA LEU A 20 -18.82 16.10 16.82
C LEU A 20 -19.67 15.24 17.75
N ARG A 21 -20.79 15.78 18.24
CA ARG A 21 -21.77 15.00 19.00
C ARG A 21 -22.37 13.89 18.14
N MET A 22 -22.77 14.20 16.91
CA MET A 22 -23.32 13.24 15.94
C MET A 22 -22.42 12.02 15.76
N LEU A 23 -21.13 12.25 15.53
CA LEU A 23 -20.12 11.20 15.29
C LEU A 23 -19.92 10.25 16.48
N ARG A 24 -20.45 10.59 17.66
CA ARG A 24 -20.38 9.79 18.89
C ARG A 24 -21.71 9.14 19.26
N MET A 25 -22.77 9.35 18.48
CA MET A 25 -24.09 8.80 18.76
C MET A 25 -24.17 7.35 18.28
N ASP A 26 -24.83 6.49 19.04
CA ASP A 26 -25.09 5.09 18.64
C ASP A 26 -25.98 5.01 17.40
N SER A 27 -26.80 6.04 17.15
CA SER A 27 -27.63 6.18 15.95
C SER A 27 -26.88 6.74 14.74
N LEU A 28 -25.55 6.91 14.79
CA LEU A 28 -24.75 7.40 13.67
C LEU A 28 -24.96 6.62 12.36
N PRO A 29 -24.99 5.26 12.35
CA PRO A 29 -25.22 4.51 11.11
C PRO A 29 -26.60 4.80 10.51
N LEU A 30 -27.60 5.06 11.35
CA LEU A 30 -28.96 5.39 10.93
C LEU A 30 -29.06 6.82 10.40
N VAL A 31 -28.35 7.76 11.03
CA VAL A 31 -28.18 9.14 10.56
C VAL A 31 -27.49 9.15 9.19
N ALA A 32 -26.39 8.42 9.04
CA ALA A 32 -25.66 8.32 7.77
C ALA A 32 -26.49 7.61 6.70
N GLY A 33 -27.11 6.47 6.99
CA GLY A 33 -27.88 5.72 5.99
C GLY A 33 -29.16 6.42 5.54
N VAL A 34 -29.96 6.94 6.48
CA VAL A 34 -31.32 7.44 6.19
C VAL A 34 -31.33 8.94 5.93
N LEU A 35 -30.70 9.75 6.79
CA LEU A 35 -30.75 11.21 6.63
C LEU A 35 -29.89 11.70 5.46
N GLU A 36 -28.76 11.04 5.18
CA GLU A 36 -27.97 11.35 3.98
C GLU A 36 -28.78 11.05 2.72
N THR A 37 -29.35 9.84 2.61
CA THR A 37 -30.10 9.43 1.42
C THR A 37 -31.29 10.33 1.11
N HIS A 38 -32.03 10.78 2.14
CA HIS A 38 -33.29 11.49 1.95
C HIS A 38 -33.23 13.01 2.13
N LEU A 39 -32.21 13.54 2.82
CA LEU A 39 -32.10 14.98 3.14
C LEU A 39 -30.75 15.61 2.73
N SER A 40 -29.88 14.90 1.99
CA SER A 40 -28.58 15.41 1.51
C SER A 40 -28.68 16.65 0.61
N ALA A 41 -29.73 16.73 -0.24
CA ALA A 41 -29.79 17.76 -1.27
C ALA A 41 -29.87 19.19 -0.67
N PRO A 42 -29.32 20.21 -1.36
CA PRO A 42 -29.40 21.60 -0.92
C PRO A 42 -30.87 22.03 -0.74
N ASN A 43 -31.23 22.53 0.44
CA ASN A 43 -32.61 22.88 0.82
C ASN A 43 -33.62 21.73 0.82
N ALA A 44 -33.17 20.47 0.86
CA ALA A 44 -34.07 19.34 1.07
C ALA A 44 -34.80 19.49 2.40
N THR A 45 -36.12 19.39 2.34
CA THR A 45 -37.02 19.35 3.49
C THR A 45 -38.00 18.22 3.30
N MET A 46 -38.38 17.54 4.38
CA MET A 46 -39.34 16.44 4.33
C MET A 46 -40.44 16.64 5.37
N PRO A 47 -41.73 16.43 5.03
CA PRO A 47 -42.81 16.41 6.00
C PRO A 47 -42.52 15.44 7.16
N THR A 48 -42.87 15.87 8.37
CA THR A 48 -42.57 15.13 9.61
C THR A 48 -43.12 13.70 9.58
N HIS A 49 -44.36 13.53 9.10
CA HIS A 49 -45.00 12.22 8.99
C HIS A 49 -44.29 11.31 7.99
N GLN A 50 -43.90 11.85 6.84
CA GLN A 50 -43.21 11.11 5.78
C GLN A 50 -41.84 10.62 6.24
N LEU A 51 -41.09 11.44 6.99
CA LEU A 51 -39.79 11.01 7.53
C LEU A 51 -39.97 9.92 8.59
N HIS A 52 -41.01 10.00 9.44
CA HIS A 52 -41.28 8.96 10.42
C HIS A 52 -41.65 7.63 9.75
N ASP A 53 -42.52 7.65 8.74
CA ASP A 53 -42.97 6.44 8.02
C ASP A 53 -41.80 5.78 7.27
N LEU A 54 -40.95 6.58 6.62
CA LEU A 54 -39.73 6.08 5.95
C LEU A 54 -38.76 5.46 6.95
N LEU A 55 -38.52 6.14 8.08
CA LEU A 55 -37.60 5.65 9.08
C LEU A 55 -38.12 4.39 9.77
N ASP A 56 -39.42 4.27 10.03
CA ASP A 56 -40.00 3.04 10.58
C ASP A 56 -39.82 1.86 9.61
N ALA A 57 -39.93 2.07 8.29
CA ALA A 57 -39.67 1.04 7.29
C ALA A 57 -38.19 0.63 7.22
N GLU A 58 -37.26 1.57 7.38
CA GLU A 58 -35.80 1.30 7.37
C GLU A 58 -35.29 0.70 8.70
N LEU A 59 -35.97 0.95 9.83
CA LEU A 59 -35.59 0.41 11.13
C LEU A 59 -35.74 -1.11 11.20
N ASP A 60 -36.76 -1.67 10.54
CA ASP A 60 -37.03 -3.12 10.55
C ASP A 60 -35.86 -3.97 10.00
N PRO A 61 -35.30 -3.71 8.81
CA PRO A 61 -34.12 -4.44 8.34
C PRO A 61 -32.86 -4.11 9.17
N LEU A 62 -32.68 -2.84 9.60
CA LEU A 62 -31.47 -2.41 10.29
C LEU A 62 -31.33 -2.98 11.72
N ARG A 63 -32.44 -3.21 12.44
CA ARG A 63 -32.44 -3.86 13.77
C ARG A 63 -31.87 -5.28 13.77
N THR A 64 -31.83 -5.94 12.62
CA THR A 64 -31.24 -7.28 12.49
C THR A 64 -29.71 -7.24 12.52
N HIS A 65 -29.11 -6.09 12.20
CA HIS A 65 -27.66 -5.92 12.01
C HIS A 65 -27.03 -4.93 13.00
N LEU A 66 -27.83 -4.04 13.58
CA LEU A 66 -27.39 -2.99 14.49
C LEU A 66 -28.16 -3.10 15.81
N ASP A 67 -27.45 -2.90 16.93
CA ASP A 67 -28.06 -2.83 18.27
C ASP A 67 -28.77 -1.48 18.45
N LEU A 68 -29.93 -1.36 17.80
CA LEU A 68 -30.80 -0.20 17.91
C LEU A 68 -31.79 -0.48 19.03
N SER A 69 -31.68 0.28 20.12
CA SER A 69 -32.67 0.26 21.22
C SER A 69 -34.12 0.30 20.70
N ASP A 70 -35.09 -0.21 21.48
CA ASP A 70 -36.53 -0.33 21.13
C ASP A 70 -37.28 1.01 20.88
N ARG A 71 -36.57 2.07 20.52
CA ARG A 71 -37.10 3.38 20.17
C ARG A 71 -37.82 3.33 18.81
N THR A 72 -38.88 4.12 18.70
CA THR A 72 -39.65 4.32 17.46
C THR A 72 -38.97 5.35 16.56
N ALA A 73 -39.32 5.40 15.26
CA ALA A 73 -38.80 6.43 14.35
C ALA A 73 -38.99 7.84 14.89
N LYS A 74 -40.17 8.13 15.46
CA LYS A 74 -40.45 9.42 16.11
C LYS A 74 -39.50 9.70 17.28
N GLY A 75 -39.13 8.69 18.05
CA GLY A 75 -38.16 8.81 19.14
C GLY A 75 -36.78 9.22 18.62
N PHE A 76 -36.29 8.55 17.58
CA PHE A 76 -35.02 8.90 16.95
C PHE A 76 -35.03 10.31 16.34
N CYS A 77 -36.09 10.70 15.63
CA CYS A 77 -36.18 12.05 15.06
C CYS A 77 -36.17 13.15 16.15
N GLU A 78 -36.82 12.91 17.28
CA GLU A 78 -36.79 13.85 18.41
C GLU A 78 -35.41 13.89 19.08
N ASP A 79 -34.75 12.75 19.25
CA ASP A 79 -33.37 12.69 19.76
C ASP A 79 -32.41 13.46 18.84
N TRP A 80 -32.54 13.28 17.53
CA TRP A 80 -31.75 14.01 16.53
C TRP A 80 -32.05 15.51 16.54
N ARG A 81 -33.30 15.90 16.76
CA ARG A 81 -33.67 17.31 16.93
C ARG A 81 -33.06 17.90 18.20
N GLN A 82 -33.09 17.19 19.31
CA GLN A 82 -32.48 17.61 20.59
C GLN A 82 -30.95 17.66 20.50
N ALA A 83 -30.34 16.75 19.75
CA ALA A 83 -28.90 16.74 19.50
C ALA A 83 -28.45 17.87 18.55
N GLY A 84 -29.39 18.59 17.92
CA GLY A 84 -29.12 19.70 17.00
C GLY A 84 -28.85 19.25 15.56
N LEU A 85 -29.26 18.04 15.19
CA LEU A 85 -29.05 17.49 13.85
C LEU A 85 -30.20 17.82 12.89
N LEU A 86 -31.43 17.79 13.41
CA LEU A 86 -32.64 18.16 12.70
C LEU A 86 -33.19 19.48 13.23
N GLU A 87 -33.67 20.31 12.31
CA GLU A 87 -34.50 21.46 12.63
C GLU A 87 -35.90 21.24 12.10
N ARG A 88 -36.89 21.58 12.92
CA ARG A 88 -38.30 21.51 12.53
C ARG A 88 -38.77 22.92 12.17
N ARG A 89 -39.27 23.07 10.95
CA ARG A 89 -39.73 24.35 10.39
C ARG A 89 -41.14 24.18 9.82
N LEU A 90 -41.86 25.28 9.69
CA LEU A 90 -43.14 25.31 8.97
C LEU A 90 -42.84 25.65 7.51
N HIS A 91 -43.36 24.86 6.57
CA HIS A 91 -43.19 25.09 5.14
C HIS A 91 -44.49 25.59 4.48
N GLY A 92 -44.39 26.65 3.68
CA GLY A 92 -45.46 27.17 2.84
C GLY A 92 -46.69 27.74 3.58
N GLU A 93 -47.74 28.01 2.80
CA GLU A 93 -49.04 28.50 3.31
C GLU A 93 -49.86 27.41 4.03
N SER A 94 -49.56 26.13 3.78
CA SER A 94 -50.21 24.98 4.42
C SER A 94 -49.83 24.80 5.89
N ARG A 95 -48.82 25.52 6.40
CA ARG A 95 -48.28 25.40 7.77
C ARG A 95 -47.92 23.95 8.14
N GLU A 96 -47.42 23.19 7.18
CA GLU A 96 -47.00 21.82 7.44
C GLU A 96 -45.62 21.79 8.13
N GLU A 97 -45.47 20.94 9.14
CA GLU A 97 -44.20 20.75 9.85
C GLU A 97 -43.26 19.86 9.03
N VAL A 98 -42.13 20.43 8.61
CA VAL A 98 -41.06 19.73 7.88
C VAL A 98 -39.78 19.64 8.72
N TYR A 99 -39.03 18.57 8.52
CA TYR A 99 -37.65 18.44 8.99
C TYR A 99 -36.66 18.86 7.91
N ALA A 100 -35.58 19.51 8.35
CA ALA A 100 -34.41 19.79 7.54
C ALA A 100 -33.15 19.47 8.33
N LEU A 101 -32.06 19.12 7.62
CA LEU A 101 -30.75 18.95 8.24
C LEU A 101 -30.11 20.30 8.57
N THR A 102 -29.63 20.42 9.82
CA THR A 102 -28.85 21.59 10.24
C THR A 102 -27.48 21.62 9.56
N PRO A 103 -26.83 22.80 9.48
CA PRO A 103 -25.48 22.90 8.90
C PRO A 103 -24.45 21.97 9.58
N ALA A 104 -24.55 21.80 10.90
CA ALA A 104 -23.67 20.92 11.67
C ALA A 104 -23.87 19.44 11.29
N ALA A 105 -25.12 18.98 11.15
CA ALA A 105 -25.38 17.61 10.69
C ALA A 105 -24.81 17.36 9.29
N ARG A 106 -24.99 18.32 8.36
CA ARG A 106 -24.43 18.21 7.01
C ARG A 106 -22.90 18.17 7.02
N GLN A 107 -22.25 18.94 7.89
CA GLN A 107 -20.80 18.88 8.06
C GLN A 107 -20.34 17.51 8.54
N GLY A 108 -21.03 16.93 9.52
CA GLY A 108 -20.75 15.57 9.99
C GLY A 108 -20.98 14.51 8.91
N LEU A 109 -22.07 14.59 8.15
CA LEU A 109 -22.38 13.65 7.07
C LEU A 109 -21.33 13.70 5.96
N ARG A 110 -20.90 14.90 5.55
CA ARG A 110 -19.78 15.06 4.60
C ARG A 110 -18.49 14.41 5.08
N LEU A 111 -18.19 14.48 6.38
CA LEU A 111 -17.01 13.81 6.93
C LEU A 111 -17.14 12.28 6.81
N ILE A 112 -18.32 11.74 7.07
CA ILE A 112 -18.59 10.30 6.91
C ILE A 112 -18.45 9.89 5.45
N GLU A 113 -19.03 10.64 4.51
CA GLU A 113 -18.88 10.41 3.07
C GLU A 113 -17.40 10.37 2.65
N GLN A 114 -16.58 11.31 3.14
CA GLN A 114 -15.13 11.35 2.88
C GLN A 114 -14.34 10.17 3.47
N LEU A 115 -14.86 9.54 4.52
CA LEU A 115 -14.28 8.35 5.15
C LEU A 115 -14.75 7.06 4.45
N LEU A 116 -16.01 7.00 4.00
CA LEU A 116 -16.59 5.87 3.29
C LEU A 116 -16.07 5.75 1.85
N GLU A 117 -15.87 6.88 1.18
CA GLU A 117 -15.37 6.93 -0.19
C GLU A 117 -14.09 7.80 -0.26
N PRO A 118 -12.93 7.25 0.16
CA PRO A 118 -11.65 7.96 0.06
C PRO A 118 -11.26 8.14 -1.42
N ARG A 119 -11.67 9.23 -2.05
CA ARG A 119 -11.32 9.51 -3.45
C ARG A 119 -9.83 9.85 -3.57
N ALA A 120 -8.99 8.84 -3.80
CA ALA A 120 -7.53 8.97 -3.96
C ALA A 120 -7.13 9.66 -5.29
N SER A 121 -8.03 9.72 -6.27
CA SER A 121 -7.79 10.30 -7.61
C SER A 121 -7.87 11.84 -7.67
N VAL A 122 -8.15 12.51 -6.56
CA VAL A 122 -8.45 13.96 -6.54
C VAL A 122 -7.20 14.81 -6.30
N THR A 123 -6.08 14.22 -5.86
CA THR A 123 -4.89 14.96 -5.44
C THR A 123 -4.22 15.70 -6.60
N GLU A 124 -4.11 15.11 -7.79
CA GLU A 124 -3.52 15.76 -8.97
C GLU A 124 -4.38 16.96 -9.44
N SER A 125 -5.69 16.74 -9.61
CA SER A 125 -6.61 17.79 -10.08
C SER A 125 -6.77 18.93 -9.08
N ARG A 126 -6.83 18.62 -7.77
CA ARG A 126 -6.87 19.66 -6.70
C ARG A 126 -5.57 20.45 -6.65
N PHE A 127 -4.43 19.79 -6.81
CA PHE A 127 -3.14 20.46 -6.76
C PHE A 127 -2.93 21.37 -7.96
N VAL A 128 -3.21 20.89 -9.17
CA VAL A 128 -3.18 21.71 -10.39
C VAL A 128 -4.15 22.88 -10.27
N ALA A 129 -5.34 22.67 -9.67
CA ALA A 129 -6.28 23.74 -9.40
C ALA A 129 -5.73 24.76 -8.40
N LEU A 130 -5.04 24.34 -7.34
CA LEU A 130 -4.41 25.21 -6.35
C LEU A 130 -3.29 26.04 -6.97
N LEU A 131 -2.39 25.41 -7.74
CA LEU A 131 -1.33 26.09 -8.48
C LEU A 131 -1.91 27.14 -9.44
N THR A 132 -2.93 26.74 -10.22
CA THR A 132 -3.60 27.63 -11.18
C THR A 132 -4.30 28.78 -10.46
N ALA A 133 -4.95 28.52 -9.34
CA ALA A 133 -5.66 29.54 -8.57
C ALA A 133 -4.69 30.50 -7.88
N LEU A 134 -3.52 30.03 -7.41
CA LEU A 134 -2.49 30.90 -6.86
C LEU A 134 -1.84 31.75 -7.95
N HIS A 135 -1.54 31.18 -9.12
CA HIS A 135 -1.01 31.92 -10.27
C HIS A 135 -2.01 32.99 -10.74
N ARG A 136 -3.28 32.62 -10.85
CA ARG A 136 -4.36 33.55 -11.20
C ARG A 136 -4.50 34.67 -10.16
N LEU A 137 -4.46 34.32 -8.87
CA LEU A 137 -4.42 35.32 -7.79
C LEU A 137 -3.16 36.19 -7.90
N ALA A 138 -2.01 35.63 -8.29
CA ALA A 138 -0.82 36.41 -8.58
C ALA A 138 -1.12 37.41 -9.72
N VAL A 139 -1.62 37.01 -10.87
CA VAL A 139 -1.88 37.94 -11.99
C VAL A 139 -2.96 39.00 -11.67
N GLU A 140 -4.07 38.61 -11.05
CA GLU A 140 -5.24 39.48 -10.81
C GLU A 140 -4.97 40.61 -9.80
N THR A 141 -4.00 40.40 -8.92
CA THR A 141 -3.68 41.28 -7.79
C THR A 141 -2.42 42.13 -8.05
N ASP A 142 -1.89 42.10 -9.28
CA ASP A 142 -0.75 42.92 -9.71
C ASP A 142 -1.19 44.37 -10.06
N PRO A 143 -0.57 45.41 -9.47
CA PRO A 143 -0.86 46.81 -9.79
C PRO A 143 -0.14 47.35 -11.05
N ASP A 144 0.82 46.62 -11.62
CA ASP A 144 1.68 47.07 -12.73
C ASP A 144 1.17 46.56 -14.10
N VAL A 145 0.68 47.48 -14.94
CA VAL A 145 -0.01 47.18 -16.21
C VAL A 145 0.88 46.47 -17.22
N ASP A 146 2.17 46.79 -17.30
CA ASP A 146 3.07 46.22 -18.32
C ASP A 146 3.50 44.78 -17.98
N ARG A 147 3.68 44.48 -16.69
CA ARG A 147 3.91 43.10 -16.22
C ARG A 147 2.67 42.22 -16.36
N ARG A 148 1.48 42.81 -16.15
CA ARG A 148 0.20 42.14 -16.42
C ARG A 148 0.08 41.80 -17.89
N VAL A 149 0.42 42.70 -18.81
CA VAL A 149 0.33 42.42 -20.25
C VAL A 149 1.29 41.31 -20.67
N ALA A 150 2.51 41.25 -20.12
CA ALA A 150 3.47 40.18 -20.43
C ALA A 150 3.05 38.81 -19.87
N ALA A 151 2.57 38.76 -18.62
CA ALA A 151 2.01 37.56 -18.01
C ALA A 151 0.76 37.10 -18.75
N LEU A 152 -0.16 38.02 -19.04
CA LEU A 152 -1.37 37.78 -19.82
C LEU A 152 -1.08 37.42 -21.27
N GLN A 153 0.07 37.77 -21.87
CA GLN A 153 0.45 37.34 -23.22
C GLN A 153 0.97 35.89 -23.25
N ALA A 154 1.77 35.48 -22.26
CA ALA A 154 2.16 34.08 -22.08
C ALA A 154 0.95 33.20 -21.71
N GLU A 155 0.04 33.76 -20.90
CA GLU A 155 -1.24 33.15 -20.58
C GLU A 155 -2.19 33.18 -21.77
N ARG A 156 -2.19 34.22 -22.62
CA ARG A 156 -2.97 34.33 -23.86
C ARG A 156 -2.60 33.22 -24.83
N ASP A 157 -1.34 32.86 -24.99
CA ASP A 157 -0.98 31.78 -25.91
C ASP A 157 -1.47 30.40 -25.39
N ARG A 158 -1.48 30.18 -24.06
CA ARG A 158 -2.10 29.00 -23.40
C ARG A 158 -3.63 29.06 -23.39
N LEU A 159 -4.19 30.25 -23.23
CA LEU A 159 -5.62 30.52 -23.15
C LEU A 159 -6.24 30.56 -24.54
N ASP A 160 -5.57 30.94 -25.62
CA ASP A 160 -6.09 30.93 -27.00
C ASP A 160 -6.40 29.50 -27.48
N GLU A 161 -5.68 28.50 -26.97
CA GLU A 161 -5.96 27.06 -27.13
C GLU A 161 -7.20 26.59 -26.33
N ARG A 162 -7.61 27.38 -25.35
CA ARG A 162 -8.72 27.11 -24.41
C ARG A 162 -9.93 28.04 -24.64
N ILE A 163 -9.73 29.22 -25.21
CA ILE A 163 -10.70 30.25 -25.61
C ILE A 163 -11.39 29.82 -26.89
N ARG A 164 -10.69 29.12 -27.80
CA ARG A 164 -11.33 28.33 -28.88
C ARG A 164 -12.42 27.36 -28.37
N ARG A 165 -12.41 27.01 -27.07
CA ARG A 165 -13.42 26.16 -26.41
C ARG A 165 -14.43 26.92 -25.52
N LEU A 166 -14.23 28.20 -25.20
CA LEU A 166 -14.96 28.87 -24.10
C LEU A 166 -15.43 30.31 -24.40
N SER A 167 -15.60 30.68 -25.67
CA SER A 167 -15.88 32.03 -26.16
C SER A 167 -17.27 32.63 -25.81
N SER A 168 -17.71 32.65 -24.54
CA SER A 168 -18.99 33.26 -24.12
C SER A 168 -18.90 34.46 -23.16
N GLY A 169 -17.70 34.96 -22.87
CA GLY A 169 -17.41 36.36 -22.48
C GLY A 169 -18.12 37.01 -21.28
N GLU A 170 -17.38 37.23 -20.18
CA GLU A 170 -17.24 38.46 -19.36
C GLU A 170 -16.59 38.07 -18.02
N ASP A 171 -15.47 38.70 -17.61
CA ASP A 171 -14.86 38.47 -16.29
C ASP A 171 -14.45 39.82 -15.66
N ASP A 172 -14.88 40.03 -14.41
CA ASP A 172 -14.83 41.28 -13.64
C ASP A 172 -13.71 41.23 -12.58
N LEU A 173 -13.02 42.35 -12.32
CA LEU A 173 -11.90 42.46 -11.36
C LEU A 173 -12.31 42.08 -9.92
N LEU A 174 -11.45 41.35 -9.22
CA LEU A 174 -11.65 41.03 -7.80
C LEU A 174 -11.38 42.24 -6.90
N ASP A 175 -12.39 42.65 -6.14
CA ASP A 175 -12.27 43.54 -4.97
C ASP A 175 -11.37 42.90 -3.89
N GLU A 176 -10.61 43.73 -3.16
CA GLU A 176 -9.90 43.44 -1.92
C GLU A 176 -10.54 42.38 -1.02
N ARG A 177 -11.86 42.48 -0.77
CA ARG A 177 -12.57 41.50 0.07
C ARG A 177 -12.56 40.11 -0.56
N ARG A 178 -12.84 40.02 -1.85
CA ARG A 178 -12.86 38.74 -2.58
C ARG A 178 -11.46 38.17 -2.75
N ALA A 179 -10.43 39.01 -2.89
CA ALA A 179 -9.04 38.56 -2.92
C ALA A 179 -8.60 37.93 -1.59
N ARG A 180 -9.05 38.47 -0.45
CA ARG A 180 -8.81 37.86 0.88
C ARG A 180 -9.57 36.56 1.06
N GLU A 181 -10.86 36.51 0.71
CA GLU A 181 -11.66 35.27 0.75
C GLU A 181 -11.00 34.16 -0.10
N ARG A 182 -10.51 34.52 -1.29
CA ARG A 182 -9.81 33.58 -2.18
C ARG A 182 -8.50 33.07 -1.58
N LEU A 183 -7.75 33.94 -0.90
CA LEU A 183 -6.53 33.54 -0.21
C LEU A 183 -6.83 32.60 0.97
N GLU A 184 -7.88 32.88 1.74
CA GLU A 184 -8.33 32.00 2.84
C GLU A 184 -8.73 30.62 2.33
N ASP A 185 -9.47 30.55 1.22
CA ASP A 185 -9.81 29.29 0.55
C ASP A 185 -8.54 28.51 0.12
N LEU A 186 -7.57 29.20 -0.49
CA LEU A 186 -6.30 28.59 -0.91
C LEU A 186 -5.50 28.06 0.29
N LEU A 187 -5.50 28.79 1.41
CA LEU A 187 -4.83 28.36 2.65
C LEU A 187 -5.51 27.14 3.26
N GLY A 188 -6.84 27.08 3.21
CA GLY A 188 -7.60 25.89 3.61
C GLY A 188 -7.20 24.67 2.78
N GLN A 189 -7.16 24.82 1.46
CA GLN A 189 -6.74 23.74 0.56
C GLN A 189 -5.27 23.33 0.79
N ALA A 190 -4.38 24.30 1.03
CA ALA A 190 -2.98 24.03 1.30
C ALA A 190 -2.76 23.30 2.63
N ALA A 191 -3.59 23.56 3.64
CA ALA A 191 -3.51 22.90 4.94
C ALA A 191 -3.90 21.41 4.90
N ASP A 192 -4.71 21.00 3.93
CA ASP A 192 -5.13 19.61 3.75
C ASP A 192 -4.06 18.73 3.07
N LEU A 193 -3.10 19.32 2.35
CA LEU A 193 -2.11 18.59 1.54
C LEU A 193 -1.31 17.52 2.31
N PRO A 194 -0.80 17.77 3.54
CA PRO A 194 -0.10 16.74 4.31
C PRO A 194 -0.97 15.51 4.60
N THR A 195 -2.27 15.74 4.85
CA THR A 195 -3.25 14.67 5.07
C THR A 195 -3.50 13.90 3.77
N ASP A 196 -3.56 14.59 2.63
CA ASP A 196 -3.70 13.97 1.31
C ASP A 196 -2.50 13.07 0.99
N PHE A 197 -1.27 13.51 1.26
CA PHE A 197 -0.07 12.67 1.11
C PHE A 197 -0.09 11.44 2.04
N ALA A 198 -0.51 11.62 3.29
CA ALA A 198 -0.65 10.50 4.23
C ALA A 198 -1.70 9.48 3.74
N ARG A 199 -2.80 9.95 3.15
CA ARG A 199 -3.85 9.12 2.56
C ARG A 199 -3.33 8.32 1.35
N VAL A 200 -2.58 8.94 0.46
CA VAL A 200 -1.94 8.25 -0.69
C VAL A 200 -0.97 7.17 -0.21
N ARG A 201 -0.14 7.46 0.80
CA ARG A 201 0.76 6.45 1.41
C ARG A 201 -0.01 5.27 1.99
N ALA A 202 -1.09 5.54 2.73
CA ALA A 202 -1.94 4.48 3.28
C ALA A 202 -2.56 3.62 2.16
N ARG A 203 -2.96 4.24 1.04
CA ARG A 203 -3.50 3.53 -0.12
C ARG A 203 -2.46 2.61 -0.76
N PHE A 204 -1.22 3.07 -0.95
CA PHE A 204 -0.15 2.20 -1.45
C PHE A 204 0.19 1.06 -0.49
N SER A 205 0.14 1.31 0.82
CA SER A 205 0.31 0.25 1.83
C SER A 205 -0.79 -0.82 1.72
N GLN A 206 -2.06 -0.41 1.52
CA GLN A 206 -3.17 -1.34 1.29
C GLN A 206 -2.97 -2.14 0.01
N LEU A 207 -2.59 -1.49 -1.10
CA LEU A 207 -2.33 -2.15 -2.37
C LEU A 207 -1.21 -3.20 -2.25
N ASN A 208 -0.13 -2.88 -1.56
CA ASN A 208 0.95 -3.83 -1.25
C ASN A 208 0.45 -5.04 -0.44
N GLN A 209 -0.39 -4.80 0.58
CA GLN A 209 -0.96 -5.88 1.39
C GLN A 209 -1.93 -6.75 0.60
N GLU A 210 -2.74 -6.15 -0.27
CA GLU A 210 -3.63 -6.88 -1.17
C GLU A 210 -2.86 -7.75 -2.16
N LEU A 211 -1.77 -7.23 -2.74
CA LEU A 211 -0.87 -7.99 -3.62
C LEU A 211 -0.26 -9.19 -2.88
N ARG A 212 0.26 -8.98 -1.67
CA ARG A 212 0.78 -10.07 -0.82
C ARG A 212 -0.29 -11.10 -0.51
N ARG A 213 -1.50 -10.66 -0.14
CA ARG A 213 -2.62 -11.58 0.12
C ARG A 213 -2.95 -12.40 -1.12
N ARG A 214 -3.03 -11.79 -2.29
CA ARG A 214 -3.28 -12.49 -3.57
C ARG A 214 -2.20 -13.55 -3.85
N ILE A 215 -0.93 -13.25 -3.56
CA ILE A 215 0.17 -14.23 -3.67
C ILE A 215 -0.05 -15.45 -2.76
N LEU A 216 -0.66 -15.26 -1.59
CA LEU A 216 -0.89 -16.31 -0.58
C LEU A 216 -2.15 -17.15 -0.83
N THR A 217 -3.25 -16.53 -1.26
CA THR A 217 -4.57 -17.17 -1.32
C THR A 217 -4.87 -17.87 -2.64
N ASP A 218 -4.26 -17.46 -3.76
CA ASP A 218 -4.63 -17.97 -5.08
C ASP A 218 -3.73 -19.15 -5.49
N GLU A 219 -4.34 -20.33 -5.72
CA GLU A 219 -3.62 -21.47 -6.31
C GLU A 219 -3.15 -21.16 -7.74
N GLY A 220 -3.82 -20.23 -8.40
CA GLY A 220 -3.43 -19.63 -9.67
C GLY A 220 -3.14 -18.15 -9.51
N LEU A 221 -1.92 -17.80 -9.10
CA LEU A 221 -1.39 -16.47 -9.38
C LEU A 221 -1.64 -16.14 -10.85
N PRO A 222 -2.12 -14.93 -11.20
CA PRO A 222 -1.93 -14.44 -12.56
C PRO A 222 -0.43 -14.46 -12.78
N LYS A 223 0.04 -15.39 -13.62
CA LYS A 223 1.45 -15.57 -13.97
C LYS A 223 2.09 -14.22 -14.31
N GLU A 224 1.29 -13.33 -14.90
CA GLU A 224 1.57 -11.92 -15.15
C GLU A 224 2.07 -11.13 -13.94
N VAL A 225 1.50 -11.23 -12.73
CA VAL A 225 1.95 -10.40 -11.59
C VAL A 225 3.33 -10.83 -11.13
N LEU A 226 3.58 -12.13 -11.01
CA LEU A 226 4.91 -12.67 -10.71
C LEU A 226 5.90 -12.37 -11.83
N GLU A 227 5.52 -12.61 -13.08
CA GLU A 227 6.34 -12.28 -14.25
C GLU A 227 6.65 -10.78 -14.31
N ASN A 228 5.73 -9.90 -13.91
CA ASN A 228 5.95 -8.46 -13.88
C ASN A 228 6.94 -8.08 -12.79
N VAL A 229 6.82 -8.65 -11.58
CA VAL A 229 7.81 -8.47 -10.51
C VAL A 229 9.20 -9.01 -10.92
N PHE A 230 9.25 -10.17 -11.58
CA PHE A 230 10.51 -10.75 -12.10
C PHE A 230 11.09 -9.95 -13.26
N ARG A 231 10.26 -9.39 -14.15
CA ARG A 231 10.64 -8.45 -15.22
C ARG A 231 11.09 -7.09 -14.68
N GLY A 232 10.92 -6.84 -13.38
CA GLY A 232 11.26 -5.58 -12.74
C GLY A 232 10.28 -4.45 -13.02
N VAL A 233 9.06 -4.78 -13.45
CA VAL A 233 7.95 -3.84 -13.51
C VAL A 233 7.46 -3.63 -12.09
N ASP A 234 7.52 -2.39 -11.62
CA ASP A 234 6.93 -2.01 -10.34
C ASP A 234 5.40 -2.05 -10.48
N VAL A 235 4.81 -3.16 -10.04
CA VAL A 235 3.36 -3.42 -10.15
C VAL A 235 2.55 -2.32 -9.45
N ILE A 236 3.10 -1.74 -8.37
CA ILE A 236 2.45 -0.68 -7.62
C ILE A 236 2.52 0.65 -8.40
N GLU A 237 3.67 0.97 -9.01
CA GLU A 237 3.82 2.16 -9.86
C GLU A 237 2.97 2.05 -11.14
N SER A 238 2.79 0.83 -11.68
CA SER A 238 1.97 0.59 -12.85
C SER A 238 0.45 0.65 -12.61
N SER A 239 0.00 0.71 -11.35
CA SER A 239 -1.41 0.85 -11.02
C SER A 239 -1.95 2.21 -11.45
N ASP A 240 -3.27 2.34 -11.62
CA ASP A 240 -3.89 3.64 -11.97
C ASP A 240 -3.53 4.71 -10.93
N GLU A 241 -3.48 4.36 -9.64
CA GLU A 241 -3.04 5.25 -8.57
C GLU A 241 -1.55 5.61 -8.66
N GLY A 242 -0.69 4.63 -8.99
CA GLY A 242 0.75 4.83 -9.18
C GLY A 242 1.06 5.74 -10.36
N GLN A 243 0.41 5.52 -11.51
CA GLN A 243 0.58 6.33 -12.72
C GLN A 243 0.13 7.78 -12.51
N THR A 244 -1.03 7.97 -11.86
CA THR A 244 -1.55 9.29 -11.50
C THR A 244 -0.58 10.02 -10.56
N PHE A 245 -0.09 9.33 -9.53
CA PHE A 245 0.87 9.91 -8.61
C PHE A 245 2.23 10.22 -9.27
N ALA A 246 2.72 9.35 -10.16
CA ALA A 246 3.98 9.56 -10.89
C ALA A 246 3.89 10.75 -11.87
N ALA A 247 2.74 10.94 -12.53
CA ALA A 247 2.48 12.13 -13.34
C ALA A 247 2.51 13.41 -12.49
N PHE A 248 1.79 13.41 -11.37
CA PHE A 248 1.82 14.49 -10.39
C PHE A 248 3.22 14.78 -9.86
N SER A 249 3.97 13.73 -9.49
CA SER A 249 5.29 13.85 -8.89
C SER A 249 6.29 14.49 -9.85
N ARG A 250 6.19 14.17 -11.15
CA ARG A 250 6.97 14.84 -12.20
C ARG A 250 6.63 16.32 -12.31
N LEU A 251 5.35 16.68 -12.18
CA LEU A 251 4.90 18.07 -12.23
C LEU A 251 5.42 18.89 -11.03
N VAL A 252 5.35 18.35 -9.81
CA VAL A 252 5.85 19.03 -8.59
C VAL A 252 7.37 19.23 -8.65
N ARG A 253 8.09 18.25 -9.21
CA ARG A 253 9.55 18.29 -9.32
C ARG A 253 10.06 19.03 -10.56
N ASP A 254 9.16 19.54 -11.42
CA ASP A 254 9.56 20.34 -12.58
C ASP A 254 10.20 21.66 -12.10
N PRO A 255 11.50 21.90 -12.37
CA PRO A 255 12.20 23.10 -11.92
C PRO A 255 11.53 24.39 -12.40
N ALA A 256 10.97 24.40 -13.61
CA ALA A 256 10.33 25.58 -14.18
C ALA A 256 9.00 25.90 -13.47
N MET A 257 8.22 24.87 -13.12
CA MET A 257 6.99 25.05 -12.35
C MET A 257 7.28 25.44 -10.90
N ALA A 258 8.30 24.86 -10.28
CA ALA A 258 8.73 25.24 -8.94
C ALA A 258 9.16 26.71 -8.87
N GLU A 259 9.96 27.18 -9.84
CA GLU A 259 10.41 28.58 -9.90
C GLU A 259 9.24 29.55 -10.15
N SER A 260 8.33 29.21 -11.07
CA SER A 260 7.12 30.00 -11.31
C SER A 260 6.25 30.10 -10.05
N PHE A 261 6.06 28.98 -9.35
CA PHE A 261 5.25 28.95 -8.13
C PHE A 261 5.89 29.75 -7.00
N GLU A 262 7.21 29.67 -6.80
CA GLU A 262 7.91 30.52 -5.85
C GLU A 262 7.81 32.01 -6.20
N ALA A 263 7.86 32.35 -7.48
CA ALA A 263 7.66 33.72 -7.95
C ALA A 263 6.24 34.22 -7.65
N ASP A 264 5.22 33.40 -7.87
CA ASP A 264 3.81 33.72 -7.56
C ASP A 264 3.59 33.91 -6.05
N VAL A 265 4.14 33.02 -5.22
CA VAL A 265 4.10 33.16 -3.76
C VAL A 265 4.78 34.47 -3.32
N ARG A 266 5.95 34.79 -3.90
CA ARG A 266 6.68 36.02 -3.59
C ARG A 266 5.91 37.27 -4.02
N ALA A 267 5.26 37.21 -5.18
CA ALA A 267 4.44 38.29 -5.71
C ALA A 267 3.22 38.55 -4.82
N VAL A 268 2.48 37.50 -4.43
CA VAL A 268 1.33 37.63 -3.52
C VAL A 268 1.75 38.17 -2.17
N LEU A 269 2.83 37.66 -1.57
CA LEU A 269 3.33 38.11 -0.26
C LEU A 269 3.93 39.52 -0.26
N GLY A 270 4.35 40.01 -1.42
CA GLY A 270 4.98 41.33 -1.57
C GLY A 270 3.99 42.49 -1.74
N ARG A 271 2.68 42.22 -1.72
CA ARG A 271 1.65 43.21 -2.04
C ARG A 271 1.08 43.90 -0.82
N ASP A 272 0.81 45.19 -0.98
CA ASP A 272 0.27 46.06 0.07
C ASP A 272 -1.04 45.52 0.67
N LEU A 273 -1.89 44.92 -0.16
CA LEU A 273 -3.16 44.27 0.17
C LEU A 273 -3.04 43.15 1.22
N PHE A 274 -1.86 42.53 1.33
CA PHE A 274 -1.56 41.38 2.17
C PHE A 274 -0.54 41.70 3.29
N THR A 275 -0.29 42.99 3.53
CA THR A 275 0.65 43.50 4.56
C THR A 275 0.17 43.25 5.98
N ASP A 276 -1.13 43.03 6.18
CA ASP A 276 -1.72 42.73 7.50
C ASP A 276 -1.93 41.23 7.76
N LEU A 277 -1.45 40.35 6.86
CA LEU A 277 -1.57 38.90 7.08
C LEU A 277 -0.83 38.44 8.35
N PRO A 278 -1.41 37.52 9.13
CA PRO A 278 -0.74 36.91 10.27
C PRO A 278 0.61 36.29 9.88
N ALA A 279 1.60 36.39 10.76
CA ALA A 279 2.94 35.82 10.52
C ALA A 279 2.91 34.30 10.25
N SER A 280 1.97 33.59 10.87
CA SER A 280 1.74 32.16 10.60
C SER A 280 1.32 31.90 9.15
N VAL A 281 0.40 32.67 8.61
CA VAL A 281 -0.11 32.56 7.24
C VAL A 281 1.00 32.81 6.22
N ARG A 282 1.82 33.85 6.44
CA ARG A 282 2.99 34.11 5.60
C ARG A 282 4.00 32.98 5.63
N SER A 283 4.24 32.41 6.81
CA SER A 283 5.13 31.26 6.95
C SER A 283 4.62 30.09 6.14
N THR A 284 3.33 29.74 6.27
CA THR A 284 2.69 28.63 5.55
C THR A 284 2.84 28.78 4.04
N LEU A 285 2.55 29.95 3.47
CA LEU A 285 2.69 30.19 2.02
C LEU A 285 4.14 30.07 1.55
N ARG A 286 5.10 30.57 2.33
CA ARG A 286 6.54 30.46 2.00
C ARG A 286 7.05 29.02 2.07
N THR A 287 6.54 28.23 3.01
CA THR A 287 6.95 26.83 3.18
C THR A 287 6.20 25.89 2.25
N LEU A 288 5.07 26.31 1.68
CA LEU A 288 4.20 25.47 0.84
C LEU A 288 4.95 24.73 -0.29
N PRO A 289 5.84 25.36 -1.08
CA PRO A 289 6.61 24.65 -2.11
C PRO A 289 7.46 23.51 -1.53
N ARG A 290 8.09 23.74 -0.38
CA ARG A 290 8.91 22.73 0.31
C ARG A 290 8.04 21.61 0.88
N THR A 291 6.93 21.95 1.52
CA THR A 291 5.98 20.96 2.05
C THR A 291 5.46 20.03 0.94
N LEU A 292 5.28 20.56 -0.26
CA LEU A 292 4.88 19.78 -1.43
C LEU A 292 5.98 18.84 -1.93
N ASP A 293 7.23 19.33 -2.07
CA ASP A 293 8.36 18.49 -2.46
C ASP A 293 8.62 17.38 -1.42
N ASP A 294 8.61 17.74 -0.13
CA ASP A 294 8.78 16.80 0.99
C ASP A 294 7.68 15.73 1.01
N GLY A 295 6.43 16.14 0.81
CA GLY A 295 5.28 15.22 0.72
C GLY A 295 5.38 14.28 -0.48
N ALA A 296 5.75 14.79 -1.65
CA ALA A 296 5.95 13.99 -2.85
C ALA A 296 7.13 13.02 -2.73
N ARG A 297 8.24 13.43 -2.10
CA ARG A 297 9.38 12.55 -1.78
C ARG A 297 8.98 11.44 -0.82
N SER A 298 8.30 11.78 0.28
CA SER A 298 7.89 10.79 1.28
C SER A 298 7.01 9.66 0.70
N VAL A 299 6.09 10.01 -0.21
CA VAL A 299 5.26 9.01 -0.90
C VAL A 299 6.11 8.15 -1.85
N GLN A 300 7.02 8.76 -2.61
CA GLN A 300 7.93 8.04 -3.51
C GLN A 300 8.85 7.07 -2.75
N ASP A 301 9.38 7.50 -1.60
CA ASP A 301 10.22 6.66 -0.76
C ASP A 301 9.44 5.45 -0.26
N SER A 302 8.20 5.67 0.20
CA SER A 302 7.28 4.60 0.63
C SER A 302 6.98 3.63 -0.52
N LEU A 303 6.69 4.14 -1.72
CA LEU A 303 6.45 3.34 -2.91
C LEU A 303 7.66 2.46 -3.24
N THR A 304 8.85 3.05 -3.25
CA THR A 304 10.09 2.34 -3.56
C THR A 304 10.42 1.29 -2.50
N GLU A 305 10.17 1.58 -1.22
CA GLU A 305 10.29 0.60 -0.13
C GLU A 305 9.33 -0.57 -0.31
N PHE A 306 8.06 -0.31 -0.64
CA PHE A 306 7.08 -1.37 -0.88
C PHE A 306 7.45 -2.23 -2.10
N ALA A 307 7.90 -1.62 -3.19
CA ALA A 307 8.33 -2.33 -4.38
C ALA A 307 9.55 -3.23 -4.10
N ARG A 308 10.57 -2.71 -3.40
CA ARG A 308 11.73 -3.50 -2.96
C ARG A 308 11.32 -4.62 -2.03
N GLY A 309 10.47 -4.35 -1.05
CA GLY A 309 10.00 -5.34 -0.08
C GLY A 309 9.17 -6.45 -0.73
N LEU A 310 8.33 -6.12 -1.72
CA LEU A 310 7.58 -7.10 -2.51
C LEU A 310 8.52 -7.97 -3.36
N ARG A 311 9.50 -7.35 -4.01
CA ARG A 311 10.51 -8.06 -4.80
C ARG A 311 11.34 -9.00 -3.94
N GLY A 312 11.82 -8.53 -2.79
CA GLY A 312 12.54 -9.33 -1.81
C GLY A 312 11.73 -10.53 -1.34
N TYR A 313 10.46 -10.31 -1.01
CA TYR A 313 9.53 -11.36 -0.59
C TYR A 313 9.30 -12.46 -1.66
N VAL A 314 9.25 -12.06 -2.94
CA VAL A 314 9.11 -13.01 -4.05
C VAL A 314 10.41 -13.76 -4.33
N LEU A 315 11.55 -13.05 -4.33
CA LEU A 315 12.87 -13.63 -4.59
C LEU A 315 13.34 -14.56 -3.48
N SER A 316 13.03 -14.26 -2.22
CA SER A 316 13.39 -15.07 -1.04
C SER A 316 12.62 -16.40 -0.96
N GLN A 317 11.63 -16.60 -1.83
CA GLN A 317 10.67 -17.72 -1.79
C GLN A 317 9.93 -17.85 -0.44
N GLU A 318 9.98 -16.83 0.43
CA GLU A 318 9.26 -16.80 1.72
C GLU A 318 7.76 -17.00 1.52
N TYR A 319 7.22 -16.48 0.41
CA TYR A 319 5.82 -16.67 0.04
C TYR A 319 5.41 -18.14 -0.06
N GLN A 320 6.32 -19.07 -0.38
CA GLN A 320 6.02 -20.50 -0.44
C GLN A 320 5.81 -21.08 0.97
N ARG A 321 6.63 -20.65 1.94
CA ARG A 321 6.46 -21.01 3.36
C ARG A 321 5.17 -20.45 3.91
N ASP A 322 4.91 -19.17 3.67
CA ASP A 322 3.70 -18.50 4.13
C ASP A 322 2.45 -19.11 3.51
N ARG A 323 2.51 -19.49 2.23
CA ARG A 323 1.40 -20.19 1.55
C ARG A 323 1.14 -21.55 2.18
N ARG A 324 2.19 -22.34 2.47
CA ARG A 324 2.03 -23.63 3.18
C ARG A 324 1.41 -23.44 4.56
N LEU A 325 1.84 -22.42 5.30
CA LEU A 325 1.26 -22.06 6.60
C LEU A 325 -0.21 -21.66 6.45
N HIS A 326 -0.53 -20.85 5.44
CA HIS A 326 -1.90 -20.44 5.14
C HIS A 326 -2.80 -21.64 4.83
N THR A 327 -2.35 -22.55 3.96
CA THR A 327 -3.08 -23.80 3.64
C THR A 327 -3.31 -24.63 4.90
N ALA A 328 -2.27 -24.85 5.72
CA ALA A 328 -2.41 -25.61 6.97
C ALA A 328 -3.39 -24.94 7.96
N LEU A 329 -3.41 -23.60 8.03
CA LEU A 329 -4.38 -22.85 8.84
C LEU A 329 -5.81 -23.01 8.30
N GLN A 330 -6.00 -22.93 6.98
CA GLN A 330 -7.33 -23.12 6.37
C GLN A 330 -7.85 -24.54 6.57
N GLU A 331 -6.99 -25.56 6.40
CA GLU A 331 -7.33 -26.96 6.68
C GLU A 331 -7.71 -27.15 8.16
N ALA A 332 -6.95 -26.56 9.08
CA ALA A 332 -7.26 -26.61 10.51
C ALA A 332 -8.59 -25.90 10.84
N LEU A 333 -8.87 -24.75 10.23
CA LEU A 333 -10.12 -24.03 10.40
C LEU A 333 -11.32 -24.80 9.82
N ALA A 334 -11.16 -25.43 8.66
CA ALA A 334 -12.19 -26.28 8.06
C ALA A 334 -12.50 -27.48 8.95
N ALA A 335 -11.47 -28.19 9.43
CA ALA A 335 -11.63 -29.29 10.38
C ALA A 335 -12.26 -28.82 11.71
N ALA A 336 -11.90 -27.63 12.19
CA ALA A 336 -12.51 -27.05 13.38
C ALA A 336 -13.99 -26.70 13.18
N ALA A 337 -14.37 -26.18 12.01
CA ALA A 337 -15.75 -25.88 11.67
C ALA A 337 -16.62 -27.16 11.60
N GLU A 338 -16.09 -28.25 11.06
CA GLU A 338 -16.75 -29.57 11.09
C GLU A 338 -16.88 -30.13 12.52
N ALA A 339 -15.88 -29.91 13.38
CA ALA A 339 -15.86 -30.39 14.75
C ALA A 339 -16.68 -29.54 15.74
N ALA A 340 -16.92 -28.26 15.42
CA ALA A 340 -17.59 -27.28 16.28
C ALA A 340 -19.00 -27.69 16.77
N PRO A 341 -19.86 -28.36 15.97
CA PRO A 341 -21.17 -28.82 16.43
C PRO A 341 -21.08 -29.96 17.47
N ALA A 342 -20.04 -30.78 17.37
CA ALA A 342 -19.85 -31.97 18.21
C ALA A 342 -19.00 -31.71 19.45
N THR A 343 -18.18 -30.66 19.43
CA THR A 343 -17.14 -30.44 20.44
C THR A 343 -17.14 -29.01 20.93
N ARG A 344 -17.18 -28.82 22.26
CA ARG A 344 -17.12 -27.49 22.86
C ARG A 344 -15.71 -26.88 22.73
N PRO A 345 -15.56 -25.57 22.54
CA PRO A 345 -14.25 -24.92 22.34
C PRO A 345 -13.23 -25.16 23.46
N PHE A 346 -13.70 -25.44 24.68
CA PHE A 346 -12.89 -25.68 25.87
C PHE A 346 -12.73 -27.17 26.21
N HIS A 347 -13.08 -28.07 25.29
CA HIS A 347 -12.85 -29.49 25.48
C HIS A 347 -11.34 -29.79 25.45
N ARG A 348 -10.82 -30.48 26.46
CA ARG A 348 -9.40 -30.82 26.52
C ARG A 348 -9.09 -31.85 25.45
N THR A 349 -8.23 -31.50 24.50
CA THR A 349 -7.82 -32.33 23.38
C THR A 349 -6.96 -33.54 23.79
N GLY A 350 -6.44 -33.56 25.02
CA GLY A 350 -5.55 -34.61 25.52
C GLY A 350 -4.16 -34.60 24.86
N LEU A 351 -3.89 -33.61 24.00
CA LEU A 351 -2.60 -33.37 23.38
C LEU A 351 -1.77 -32.47 24.30
N ASP A 352 -0.63 -32.98 24.76
CA ASP A 352 0.41 -32.14 25.37
C ASP A 352 1.27 -31.59 24.23
N MET A 353 1.08 -30.31 23.93
CA MET A 353 1.97 -29.60 23.02
C MET A 353 3.09 -28.97 23.82
N GLU A 354 4.33 -29.36 23.54
CA GLU A 354 5.50 -28.56 23.93
C GLU A 354 5.50 -27.28 23.10
N LEU A 355 4.76 -26.28 23.58
CA LEU A 355 4.82 -24.94 23.02
C LEU A 355 6.23 -24.39 23.28
N THR A 356 6.86 -23.83 22.25
CA THR A 356 8.05 -22.98 22.38
C THR A 356 7.65 -21.66 23.04
N GLY A 357 7.16 -21.72 24.28
CA GLY A 357 6.75 -20.57 25.06
C GLY A 357 7.92 -20.06 25.86
N MET A 358 8.41 -18.86 25.55
CA MET A 358 9.20 -18.12 26.52
C MET A 358 8.24 -17.67 27.63
N SER A 359 8.37 -18.21 28.83
CA SER A 359 7.68 -17.67 30.01
C SER A 359 8.64 -16.66 30.66
N PRO A 360 8.46 -15.35 30.47
CA PRO A 360 9.32 -14.36 31.11
C PRO A 360 9.09 -14.45 32.62
N ARG A 361 10.10 -14.98 33.33
CA ARG A 361 10.03 -15.15 34.80
C ARG A 361 10.21 -13.82 35.54
N SER A 362 10.59 -12.75 34.84
CA SER A 362 10.82 -11.41 35.39
C SER A 362 10.59 -10.33 34.33
N LEU A 363 10.06 -9.18 34.75
CA LEU A 363 9.99 -7.99 33.89
C LEU A 363 11.39 -7.48 33.50
N GLY A 364 12.42 -7.80 34.28
CA GLY A 364 13.82 -7.44 33.96
C GLY A 364 14.46 -8.28 32.85
N THR A 365 13.84 -9.40 32.45
CA THR A 365 14.26 -10.19 31.27
C THR A 365 13.60 -9.74 29.98
N LEU A 366 12.65 -8.80 30.03
CA LEU A 366 12.03 -8.21 28.86
C LEU A 366 12.89 -7.03 28.41
N THR A 367 13.71 -7.23 27.40
CA THR A 367 14.31 -6.14 26.64
C THR A 367 13.27 -5.57 25.70
N LEU A 368 13.14 -4.23 25.68
CA LEU A 368 12.33 -3.57 24.67
C LEU A 368 12.97 -3.85 23.32
N HIS A 369 12.19 -4.43 22.41
CA HIS A 369 12.62 -4.67 21.05
C HIS A 369 12.96 -3.33 20.37
N ASP A 370 14.25 -3.08 20.10
CA ASP A 370 14.65 -1.95 19.26
C ASP A 370 14.58 -2.42 17.80
N PRO A 371 13.66 -1.89 16.97
CA PRO A 371 13.57 -2.25 15.55
C PRO A 371 14.85 -1.93 14.76
N ARG A 372 15.84 -1.23 15.35
CA ARG A 372 17.17 -1.02 14.77
C ARG A 372 18.16 -2.17 15.04
N GLU A 373 17.83 -3.12 15.92
CA GLU A 373 18.62 -4.35 16.13
C GLU A 373 18.41 -5.37 15.00
N PHE A 374 17.41 -5.18 14.14
CA PHE A 374 17.33 -5.82 12.84
C PHE A 374 18.33 -5.14 11.88
N ASP A 375 19.61 -5.31 12.20
CA ASP A 375 20.68 -5.03 11.26
C ASP A 375 20.56 -6.05 10.12
N VAL A 376 20.18 -5.59 8.93
CA VAL A 376 20.08 -6.41 7.72
C VAL A 376 21.48 -6.87 7.23
N GLY A 377 22.51 -6.64 8.06
CA GLY A 377 23.91 -6.68 7.70
C GLY A 377 24.32 -5.37 7.05
N ALA A 378 25.63 -5.18 6.88
CA ALA A 378 26.15 -4.15 5.99
C ALA A 378 25.48 -4.31 4.62
N ALA A 379 25.13 -3.18 3.99
CA ALA A 379 24.74 -3.18 2.58
C ALA A 379 25.76 -4.02 1.81
N LEU A 380 25.29 -5.00 1.03
CA LEU A 380 26.15 -5.79 0.15
C LEU A 380 27.03 -4.80 -0.61
N GLU A 381 28.33 -4.79 -0.31
CA GLU A 381 29.27 -3.98 -1.06
C GLU A 381 29.22 -4.48 -2.50
N GLU A 382 29.04 -3.54 -3.41
CA GLU A 382 29.07 -3.84 -4.84
C GLU A 382 30.46 -4.43 -5.12
N ALA A 383 30.51 -5.74 -5.38
CA ALA A 383 31.78 -6.42 -5.59
C ALA A 383 32.53 -5.70 -6.72
N GLU A 384 33.78 -5.32 -6.47
CA GLU A 384 34.62 -4.77 -7.53
C GLU A 384 34.61 -5.77 -8.68
N VAL A 385 34.15 -5.31 -9.85
CA VAL A 385 34.07 -6.15 -11.06
C VAL A 385 35.50 -6.44 -11.50
N GLU A 386 36.09 -7.50 -10.96
CA GLU A 386 37.33 -8.05 -11.47
C GLU A 386 37.08 -8.58 -12.89
N THR A 387 38.03 -8.33 -13.79
CA THR A 387 38.03 -8.94 -15.12
C THR A 387 38.32 -10.43 -14.96
N VAL A 388 37.27 -11.24 -14.83
CA VAL A 388 37.36 -12.70 -14.78
C VAL A 388 37.63 -13.24 -16.18
N ASP A 389 38.61 -14.14 -16.30
CA ASP A 389 38.90 -14.84 -17.55
C ASP A 389 37.68 -15.69 -17.99
N VAL A 390 37.47 -15.83 -19.30
CA VAL A 390 36.36 -16.62 -19.86
C VAL A 390 36.48 -18.09 -19.42
N GLU A 391 37.69 -18.59 -19.21
CA GLU A 391 37.95 -19.93 -18.67
C GLU A 391 37.43 -20.05 -17.22
N ALA A 392 37.66 -19.04 -16.39
CA ALA A 392 37.19 -18.99 -15.00
C ALA A 392 35.67 -18.79 -14.90
N LEU A 393 35.07 -17.98 -15.79
CA LEU A 393 33.61 -17.88 -15.92
C LEU A 393 32.97 -19.20 -16.39
N ARG A 394 33.62 -19.96 -17.29
CA ARG A 394 33.15 -21.30 -17.69
C ARG A 394 33.21 -22.30 -16.54
N LEU A 395 34.23 -22.24 -15.69
CA LEU A 395 34.33 -23.09 -14.50
C LEU A 395 33.22 -22.76 -13.50
N LEU A 396 32.99 -21.48 -13.19
CA LEU A 396 31.89 -21.02 -12.33
C LEU A 396 30.49 -21.37 -12.86
N ALA A 397 30.27 -21.22 -14.17
CA ALA A 397 29.02 -21.63 -14.81
C ALA A 397 28.82 -23.16 -14.72
N ARG A 398 29.89 -23.94 -14.86
CA ARG A 398 29.84 -25.41 -14.72
C ARG A 398 29.54 -25.88 -13.32
N GLU A 399 29.94 -25.16 -12.27
CA GLU A 399 29.62 -25.51 -10.88
C GLU A 399 28.19 -25.16 -10.49
N THR A 400 27.59 -24.17 -11.16
CA THR A 400 26.27 -23.62 -10.80
C THR A 400 25.12 -24.22 -11.62
N GLU A 401 25.38 -24.74 -12.82
CA GLU A 401 24.38 -25.34 -13.70
C GLU A 401 24.56 -26.86 -13.85
N ILE A 402 23.47 -27.64 -13.75
CA ILE A 402 23.52 -29.10 -13.92
C ILE A 402 23.46 -29.45 -15.42
N ASP A 403 24.53 -30.00 -15.98
CA ASP A 403 24.56 -30.47 -17.38
C ASP A 403 23.96 -31.88 -17.49
N PHE A 404 22.64 -31.94 -17.66
CA PHE A 404 21.93 -33.20 -17.81
C PHE A 404 22.28 -33.97 -19.10
N ALA A 405 22.90 -33.34 -20.10
CA ALA A 405 23.30 -34.03 -21.32
C ALA A 405 24.56 -34.87 -21.07
N GLU A 406 25.57 -34.25 -20.44
CA GLU A 406 26.80 -34.95 -20.03
C GLU A 406 26.51 -36.10 -19.06
N LEU A 407 25.71 -35.84 -18.02
CA LEU A 407 25.36 -36.88 -17.03
C LEU A 407 24.63 -38.06 -17.66
N ARG A 408 23.79 -37.80 -18.66
CA ARG A 408 23.05 -38.85 -19.37
C ARG A 408 23.95 -39.69 -20.27
N GLU A 409 24.90 -39.05 -20.95
CA GLU A 409 25.90 -39.74 -21.76
C GLU A 409 26.78 -40.64 -20.88
N ASN A 410 27.24 -40.13 -19.73
CA ASN A 410 28.01 -40.91 -18.76
C ASN A 410 27.22 -42.12 -18.23
N VAL A 411 25.96 -41.93 -17.84
CA VAL A 411 25.10 -43.04 -17.39
C VAL A 411 24.88 -44.07 -18.51
N ASN A 412 24.57 -43.62 -19.73
CA ASN A 412 24.35 -44.50 -20.88
C ASN A 412 25.62 -45.25 -21.33
N GLY A 413 26.79 -44.63 -21.18
CA GLY A 413 28.08 -45.24 -21.44
C GLY A 413 28.35 -46.39 -20.47
N VAL A 414 28.13 -46.18 -19.16
CA VAL A 414 28.33 -47.22 -18.16
C VAL A 414 27.27 -48.33 -18.26
N LEU A 415 26.01 -47.97 -18.57
CA LEU A 415 24.92 -48.93 -18.81
C LEU A 415 25.15 -49.85 -20.02
N ALA A 416 25.97 -49.42 -20.98
CA ALA A 416 26.29 -50.24 -22.15
C ALA A 416 27.18 -51.45 -21.80
N ASP A 417 28.03 -51.30 -20.78
CA ASP A 417 28.98 -52.33 -20.36
C ASP A 417 28.48 -53.15 -19.15
N HIS A 418 27.67 -52.54 -18.27
CA HIS A 418 27.16 -53.18 -17.06
C HIS A 418 25.68 -52.79 -16.82
N SER A 419 24.84 -53.72 -16.40
CA SER A 419 23.46 -53.44 -15.94
C SER A 419 23.06 -54.46 -14.86
N PRO A 420 22.49 -54.04 -13.72
CA PRO A 420 22.16 -52.68 -13.29
C PRO A 420 23.38 -51.88 -12.79
N VAL A 421 23.32 -50.55 -12.86
CA VAL A 421 24.42 -49.64 -12.46
C VAL A 421 23.94 -48.71 -11.35
N SER A 422 24.67 -48.58 -10.25
CA SER A 422 24.35 -47.60 -9.21
C SER A 422 24.92 -46.21 -9.51
N VAL A 423 24.36 -45.17 -8.89
CA VAL A 423 24.92 -43.81 -8.95
C VAL A 423 26.38 -43.77 -8.43
N ALA A 424 26.73 -44.63 -7.46
CA ALA A 424 28.11 -44.74 -6.98
C ALA A 424 29.05 -45.33 -8.04
N ASP A 425 28.58 -46.32 -8.82
CA ASP A 425 29.36 -46.93 -9.90
C ASP A 425 29.62 -45.94 -11.03
N VAL A 426 28.61 -45.13 -11.40
CA VAL A 426 28.76 -44.04 -12.38
C VAL A 426 29.82 -43.05 -11.92
N LEU A 427 29.77 -42.61 -10.65
CA LEU A 427 30.75 -41.67 -10.10
C LEU A 427 32.16 -42.25 -9.95
N SER A 428 32.29 -43.58 -9.88
CA SER A 428 33.59 -44.25 -9.82
C SER A 428 34.30 -44.28 -11.19
N LEU A 429 33.55 -44.38 -12.28
CA LEU A 429 34.05 -44.43 -13.65
C LEU A 429 34.12 -43.03 -14.29
N HIS A 430 33.15 -42.18 -13.97
CA HIS A 430 33.06 -40.80 -14.42
C HIS A 430 32.99 -39.87 -13.19
N PRO A 431 34.15 -39.36 -12.72
CA PRO A 431 34.20 -38.44 -11.60
C PRO A 431 33.30 -37.22 -11.80
N ALA A 432 32.73 -36.69 -10.72
CA ALA A 432 31.83 -35.54 -10.77
C ALA A 432 32.52 -34.27 -11.30
N THR A 433 32.29 -33.94 -12.57
CA THR A 433 32.85 -32.78 -13.28
C THR A 433 32.26 -31.45 -12.84
N GLN A 434 31.07 -31.47 -12.20
CA GLN A 434 30.36 -30.29 -11.66
C GLN A 434 30.21 -30.38 -10.12
N GLY A 435 31.09 -31.13 -9.45
CA GLY A 435 31.04 -31.29 -7.99
C GLY A 435 29.70 -31.82 -7.48
N VAL A 436 29.06 -31.09 -6.56
CA VAL A 436 27.76 -31.50 -5.96
C VAL A 436 26.63 -31.50 -7.01
N ALA A 437 26.69 -30.61 -8.00
CA ALA A 437 25.67 -30.50 -9.03
C ALA A 437 25.54 -31.78 -9.86
N SER A 438 26.66 -32.44 -10.20
CA SER A 438 26.66 -33.75 -10.86
C SER A 438 26.00 -34.84 -10.00
N VAL A 439 26.25 -34.83 -8.69
CA VAL A 439 25.68 -35.82 -7.75
C VAL A 439 24.17 -35.65 -7.64
N VAL A 440 23.70 -34.41 -7.48
CA VAL A 440 22.26 -34.09 -7.44
C VAL A 440 21.60 -34.39 -8.78
N GLY A 441 22.27 -34.08 -9.90
CA GLY A 441 21.80 -34.39 -11.24
C GLY A 441 21.62 -35.89 -11.48
N LEU A 442 22.60 -36.72 -11.09
CA LEU A 442 22.52 -38.18 -11.19
C LEU A 442 21.42 -38.77 -10.31
N LEU A 443 21.26 -38.29 -9.07
CA LEU A 443 20.16 -38.70 -8.20
C LEU A 443 18.79 -38.30 -8.77
N SER A 444 18.68 -37.10 -9.37
CA SER A 444 17.44 -36.67 -10.03
C SER A 444 17.11 -37.51 -11.28
N LEU A 445 18.12 -37.89 -12.06
CA LEU A 445 17.95 -38.79 -13.21
C LEU A 445 17.52 -40.19 -12.76
N ALA A 446 18.15 -40.71 -11.71
CA ALA A 446 17.82 -42.03 -11.17
C ALA A 446 16.42 -42.07 -10.53
N ALA A 447 16.00 -40.99 -9.87
CA ALA A 447 14.64 -40.88 -9.34
C ALA A 447 13.57 -40.82 -10.44
N ARG A 448 13.89 -40.33 -11.65
CA ARG A 448 12.94 -40.24 -12.77
C ARG A 448 12.91 -41.48 -13.66
N HIS A 449 14.05 -42.13 -13.84
CA HIS A 449 14.23 -43.17 -14.87
C HIS A 449 14.86 -44.46 -14.35
N GLY A 450 15.22 -44.51 -13.07
CA GLY A 450 15.81 -45.67 -12.41
C GLY A 450 14.88 -46.32 -11.39
N VAL A 451 15.42 -47.27 -10.64
CA VAL A 451 14.77 -47.97 -9.53
C VAL A 451 15.46 -47.59 -8.23
N ILE A 452 14.67 -47.23 -7.22
CA ILE A 452 15.16 -46.90 -5.88
C ILE A 452 15.07 -48.16 -5.02
N ASP A 453 16.17 -48.52 -4.36
CA ASP A 453 16.24 -49.62 -3.41
C ASP A 453 16.31 -49.04 -1.99
N ASP A 454 15.15 -48.92 -1.35
CA ASP A 454 14.98 -48.27 -0.04
C ASP A 454 15.68 -49.02 1.12
N ASP A 455 16.03 -50.30 0.93
CA ASP A 455 16.68 -51.15 1.94
C ASP A 455 18.22 -51.09 1.88
N ALA A 456 18.79 -50.41 0.88
CA ALA A 456 20.24 -50.29 0.66
C ALA A 456 20.72 -48.83 0.61
N THR A 457 21.96 -48.59 1.05
CA THR A 457 22.60 -47.26 0.99
C THR A 457 23.95 -47.34 0.30
N ASP A 458 24.24 -46.34 -0.53
CA ASP A 458 25.52 -46.18 -1.21
C ASP A 458 26.28 -44.95 -0.68
N LEU A 459 27.61 -45.06 -0.63
CA LEU A 459 28.49 -43.97 -0.24
C LEU A 459 28.99 -43.24 -1.49
N LEU A 460 28.46 -42.05 -1.73
CA LEU A 460 28.89 -41.19 -2.84
C LEU A 460 30.09 -40.36 -2.40
N ARG A 461 31.12 -40.29 -3.24
CA ARG A 461 32.32 -39.46 -3.02
C ARG A 461 32.57 -38.61 -4.26
N TRP A 462 32.86 -37.33 -4.06
CA TRP A 462 33.22 -36.43 -5.13
C TRP A 462 34.35 -35.47 -4.68
N PRO A 463 35.24 -35.07 -5.59
CA PRO A 463 36.29 -34.10 -5.29
C PRO A 463 35.70 -32.71 -4.99
N VAL A 464 36.38 -31.95 -4.14
CA VAL A 464 36.12 -30.52 -3.91
C VAL A 464 37.37 -29.76 -4.31
N GLU A 465 37.24 -28.80 -5.22
CA GLU A 465 38.29 -27.80 -5.42
C GLU A 465 38.19 -26.77 -4.30
N THR A 466 39.22 -26.68 -3.48
CA THR A 466 39.38 -25.60 -2.51
C THR A 466 40.06 -24.43 -3.18
N GLU A 467 39.38 -23.29 -3.29
CA GLU A 467 39.90 -22.04 -3.88
C GLU A 467 41.14 -21.45 -3.20
N ASN A 468 41.68 -22.04 -2.12
CA ASN A 468 42.86 -21.53 -1.43
C ASN A 468 43.70 -22.63 -0.77
N SER A 469 44.49 -23.37 -1.53
CA SER A 469 45.55 -24.20 -0.95
C SER A 469 46.90 -24.00 -1.66
N GLU A 470 47.69 -23.05 -1.15
CA GLU A 470 49.14 -22.99 -1.34
C GLU A 470 49.81 -24.16 -0.59
N THR A 471 49.58 -25.41 -1.00
CA THR A 471 50.45 -26.53 -0.58
C THR A 471 50.41 -27.63 -1.63
N PRO A 472 51.42 -27.74 -2.52
CA PRO A 472 51.48 -28.81 -3.50
C PRO A 472 51.91 -30.10 -2.80
N GLY A 473 50.97 -31.03 -2.60
CA GLY A 473 51.30 -32.39 -2.11
C GLY A 473 50.21 -33.15 -1.35
N SER A 474 49.07 -32.53 -1.02
CA SER A 474 47.93 -33.21 -0.38
C SER A 474 46.84 -33.46 -1.43
N GLY A 475 46.38 -34.69 -1.59
CA GLY A 475 45.29 -35.03 -2.51
C GLY A 475 44.03 -34.18 -2.30
N LEU A 476 43.26 -33.95 -3.37
CA LEU A 476 42.04 -33.16 -3.34
C LEU A 476 41.10 -33.64 -2.21
N PRO A 477 40.60 -32.75 -1.35
CA PRO A 477 39.65 -33.14 -0.32
C PRO A 477 38.38 -33.67 -0.97
N HIS A 478 37.98 -34.90 -0.63
CA HIS A 478 36.73 -35.47 -1.11
C HIS A 478 35.60 -35.24 -0.09
N ARG A 479 34.45 -34.74 -0.56
CA ARG A 479 33.21 -34.78 0.22
C ARG A 479 32.53 -36.13 0.00
N SER A 480 31.82 -36.60 1.03
CA SER A 480 31.09 -37.86 0.97
C SER A 480 29.71 -37.74 1.58
N ALA A 481 28.72 -38.38 0.94
CA ALA A 481 27.36 -38.49 1.45
C ALA A 481 26.87 -39.94 1.36
N ARG A 482 26.11 -40.40 2.35
CA ARG A 482 25.36 -41.65 2.26
C ARG A 482 23.96 -41.35 1.75
N VAL A 483 23.57 -42.01 0.68
CA VAL A 483 22.25 -41.84 0.06
C VAL A 483 21.64 -43.23 -0.14
N VAL A 484 20.31 -43.31 -0.15
CA VAL A 484 19.58 -44.53 -0.55
C VAL A 484 20.07 -44.97 -1.92
N ARG A 485 20.15 -46.29 -2.17
CA ARG A 485 20.68 -46.83 -3.41
C ARG A 485 19.74 -46.52 -4.57
N HIS A 486 20.29 -45.89 -5.61
CA HIS A 486 19.58 -45.59 -6.84
C HIS A 486 20.25 -46.34 -7.99
N LEU A 487 19.47 -47.16 -8.71
CA LEU A 487 19.95 -48.02 -9.79
C LEU A 487 19.38 -47.57 -11.13
N PHE A 488 20.21 -47.56 -12.16
CA PHE A 488 19.79 -47.46 -13.54
C PHE A 488 19.72 -48.86 -14.16
N THR A 489 18.58 -49.18 -14.78
CA THR A 489 18.32 -50.48 -15.41
C THR A 489 18.17 -50.40 -16.92
N GLU A 490 17.77 -49.24 -17.43
CA GLU A 490 17.50 -48.99 -18.86
C GLU A 490 18.21 -47.73 -19.33
N ARG A 491 18.43 -47.65 -20.65
CA ARG A 491 19.08 -46.51 -21.30
C ARG A 491 18.21 -45.25 -21.16
N LEU A 492 18.83 -44.17 -20.69
CA LEU A 492 18.18 -42.87 -20.51
C LEU A 492 17.94 -42.15 -21.86
N PRO A 493 16.78 -41.49 -22.04
CA PRO A 493 16.34 -40.88 -23.29
C PRO A 493 17.05 -39.57 -23.67
#